data_AF-A0A966QZ70-F1
#
_entry.id   AF-A0A966QZ70-F1
#
_cell.length_a   1.000
_cell.length_b   1.000
_cell.length_c   1.000
_cell.angle_alpha   90.00
_cell.angle_beta   90.00
_cell.angle_gamma   90.00
#
_symmetry.space_group_name_H-M   'P 1'
#
loop_
_entity.id
_entity.type
_entity.pdbx_description
1 polymer ?
#
loop_
_entity_poly.entity_id
_entity_poly.type
_entity_poly.pdbx_seq_one_letter_code
_entity_poly.pdbx_strand_id
1 'polypeptide(L)'
;RDQPQALAIVNTKAHAMALLDALDDPDALHLSTLLCGAHRRDVLNGIHERLRNGRPCRLIATQVVEAGVDIDFPLVVRAEGPWDAIVQAAGRCNREGRLPYGHLRVFRPEDDSIPSGPYRTGTDLTQLLVADRRDPDDPGHAKRMTMQ
;
A
#
# COMPACT_ATOMS: atom_id res chain seq x y z
N ARG A 1 9.03 8.64 -9.77
CA ARG A 1 10.45 8.44 -9.36
C ARG A 1 10.96 9.59 -8.48
N ASP A 2 10.24 10.71 -8.43
CA ASP A 2 10.56 11.95 -7.68
C ASP A 2 10.71 11.75 -6.17
N GLN A 3 10.00 10.76 -5.60
CA GLN A 3 10.25 10.33 -4.23
C GLN A 3 11.33 9.23 -4.20
N PRO A 4 12.46 9.44 -3.50
CA PRO A 4 13.54 8.45 -3.43
C PRO A 4 13.19 7.25 -2.56
N GLN A 5 12.27 7.43 -1.61
CA GLN A 5 11.80 6.40 -0.68
C GLN A 5 10.31 6.18 -0.86
N ALA A 6 9.92 5.05 -1.44
CA ALA A 6 8.53 4.76 -1.74
C ALA A 6 8.22 3.26 -1.60
N LEU A 7 7.06 2.96 -1.05
CA LEU A 7 6.47 1.63 -1.04
C LEU A 7 5.35 1.57 -2.07
N ALA A 8 5.44 0.67 -3.03
CA ALA A 8 4.38 0.32 -3.97
C ALA A 8 3.75 -1.02 -3.57
N ILE A 9 2.45 -1.05 -3.30
CA ILE A 9 1.70 -2.27 -2.99
C ILE A 9 0.74 -2.58 -4.12
N VAL A 10 0.84 -3.79 -4.68
CA VAL A 10 0.00 -4.25 -5.80
C VAL A 10 -0.73 -5.53 -5.44
N ASN A 11 -1.85 -5.79 -6.13
CA ASN A 11 -2.72 -6.91 -5.80
C ASN A 11 -2.15 -8.26 -6.24
N THR A 12 -1.34 -8.30 -7.30
CA THR A 12 -0.87 -9.54 -7.91
C THR A 12 0.64 -9.56 -8.10
N LYS A 13 1.22 -10.77 -8.15
CA LYS A 13 2.64 -10.95 -8.49
C LYS A 13 2.94 -10.47 -9.92
N ALA A 14 2.01 -10.65 -10.85
CA ALA A 14 2.17 -10.19 -12.22
C ALA A 14 2.36 -8.67 -12.29
N HIS A 15 1.53 -7.91 -11.57
CA HIS A 15 1.69 -6.45 -11.43
C HIS A 15 2.99 -6.07 -10.75
N ALA A 16 3.43 -6.85 -9.74
CA ALA A 16 4.68 -6.56 -9.04
C ALA A 16 5.88 -6.68 -9.97
N MET A 17 5.92 -7.73 -10.80
CA MET A 17 6.97 -7.93 -11.80
C MET A 17 6.90 -6.87 -12.89
N ALA A 18 5.71 -6.60 -13.44
CA ALA A 18 5.54 -5.57 -14.47
C ALA A 18 5.96 -4.17 -13.99
N LEU A 19 5.64 -3.84 -12.72
CA LEU A 19 6.07 -2.57 -12.12
C LEU A 19 7.59 -2.54 -11.89
N LEU A 20 8.20 -3.65 -11.49
CA LEU A 20 9.65 -3.74 -11.31
C LEU A 20 10.38 -3.53 -12.64
N ASP A 21 9.91 -4.19 -13.71
CA ASP A 21 10.45 -4.05 -15.06
C ASP A 21 10.27 -2.62 -15.59
N ALA A 22 9.08 -2.03 -15.42
CA ALA A 22 8.81 -0.64 -15.85
C ALA A 22 9.57 0.40 -15.03
N LEU A 23 9.87 0.11 -13.76
CA LEU A 23 10.66 0.98 -12.90
C LEU A 23 12.12 1.01 -13.34
N ASP A 24 12.63 -0.03 -14.01
CA ASP A 24 14.00 -0.12 -14.55
C ASP A 24 15.04 0.48 -13.59
N ASP A 25 14.95 0.07 -12.33
CA ASP A 25 15.76 0.56 -11.23
C ASP A 25 16.49 -0.64 -10.61
N PRO A 26 17.82 -0.75 -10.82
CA PRO A 26 18.59 -1.87 -10.30
C PRO A 26 18.63 -1.91 -8.77
N ASP A 27 18.32 -0.80 -8.08
CA ASP A 27 18.29 -0.71 -6.63
C ASP A 27 16.90 -0.97 -6.02
N ALA A 28 15.88 -1.17 -6.87
CA ALA A 28 14.53 -1.48 -6.44
C ALA A 28 14.46 -2.86 -5.76
N LEU A 29 13.69 -2.92 -4.70
CA LEU A 29 13.49 -4.10 -3.87
C LEU A 29 12.11 -4.68 -4.17
N HIS A 30 12.00 -6.01 -4.15
CA HIS A 30 10.73 -6.72 -4.25
C HIS A 30 10.53 -7.64 -3.04
N LEU A 31 9.40 -7.50 -2.36
CA LEU A 31 9.02 -8.33 -1.21
C LEU A 31 7.78 -9.17 -1.53
N SER A 32 7.96 -10.49 -1.54
CA SER A 32 6.87 -11.47 -1.72
C SER A 32 6.91 -12.55 -0.63
N THR A 33 5.87 -13.39 -0.56
CA THR A 33 5.59 -14.35 0.54
C THR A 33 6.64 -15.45 0.75
N LEU A 34 7.67 -15.54 -0.09
CA LEU A 34 8.53 -16.73 -0.19
C LEU A 34 9.91 -16.60 0.47
N LEU A 35 10.07 -15.73 1.47
CA LEU A 35 11.34 -15.60 2.19
C LEU A 35 11.31 -16.38 3.51
N CYS A 36 12.29 -17.26 3.73
CA CYS A 36 12.48 -17.89 5.03
C CYS A 36 12.74 -16.82 6.11
N GLY A 37 12.40 -17.12 7.37
CA GLY A 37 12.41 -16.10 8.44
C GLY A 37 13.74 -15.39 8.66
N ALA A 38 14.89 -16.02 8.36
CA ALA A 38 16.20 -15.36 8.39
C ALA A 38 16.35 -14.35 7.24
N HIS A 39 16.12 -14.80 6.00
CA HIS A 39 16.25 -13.94 4.83
C HIS A 39 15.28 -12.75 4.85
N ARG A 40 14.04 -12.95 5.36
CA ARG A 40 13.09 -11.85 5.56
C ARG A 40 13.64 -10.80 6.53
N ARG A 41 14.29 -11.20 7.62
CA ARG A 41 14.89 -10.25 8.58
C ARG A 41 16.01 -9.45 7.94
N ASP A 42 16.88 -10.08 7.17
CA ASP A 42 18.01 -9.40 6.52
C ASP A 42 17.53 -8.35 5.51
N VAL A 43 16.53 -8.70 4.70
CA VAL A 43 15.90 -7.76 3.76
C VAL A 43 15.25 -6.58 4.49
N LEU A 44 14.51 -6.84 5.56
CA LEU A 44 13.88 -5.79 6.37
C LEU A 44 14.90 -4.88 7.06
N ASN A 45 15.98 -5.44 7.59
CA ASN A 45 17.07 -4.67 8.18
C ASN A 45 17.71 -3.73 7.14
N GLY A 46 17.94 -4.23 5.92
CA GLY A 46 18.45 -3.41 4.82
C GLY A 46 17.51 -2.27 4.43
N ILE A 47 16.20 -2.53 4.41
CA ILE A 47 15.17 -1.51 4.19
C ILE A 47 15.22 -0.45 5.30
N HIS A 48 15.21 -0.85 6.57
CA HIS A 48 15.28 0.07 7.71
C HIS A 48 16.53 0.95 7.67
N GLU A 49 17.69 0.37 7.35
CA GLU A 49 18.93 1.12 7.25
C GLU A 49 18.88 2.14 6.10
N ARG A 50 18.35 1.77 4.93
CA ARG A 50 18.15 2.71 3.82
C ARG A 50 17.21 3.85 4.19
N LEU A 51 16.08 3.53 4.85
CA LEU A 51 15.09 4.51 5.27
C LEU A 51 15.67 5.51 6.27
N ARG A 52 16.32 5.02 7.34
CA ARG A 52 16.94 5.85 8.39
C ARG A 52 18.01 6.79 7.85
N ASN A 53 18.80 6.34 6.88
CA ASN A 53 19.89 7.11 6.29
C ASN A 53 19.46 8.00 5.10
N GLY A 54 18.15 8.11 4.82
CA GLY A 54 17.67 8.91 3.68
C GLY A 54 18.09 8.36 2.31
N ARG A 55 18.56 7.11 2.23
CA ARG A 55 19.03 6.50 0.98
C ARG A 55 17.83 6.09 0.11
N PRO A 56 18.00 6.03 -1.23
CA PRO A 56 16.98 5.51 -2.11
C PRO A 56 16.47 4.13 -1.67
N CYS A 57 15.16 3.98 -1.59
CA CYS A 57 14.50 2.74 -1.20
C CYS A 57 13.15 2.67 -1.91
N ARG A 58 13.12 2.02 -3.07
CA ARG A 58 11.89 1.75 -3.80
C ARG A 58 11.53 0.30 -3.57
N LEU A 59 10.47 0.07 -2.81
CA LEU A 59 10.04 -1.26 -2.43
C LEU A 59 8.72 -1.57 -3.14
N ILE A 60 8.70 -2.64 -3.92
CA ILE A 60 7.48 -3.19 -4.52
C ILE A 60 7.08 -4.41 -3.68
N ALA A 61 5.81 -4.49 -3.30
CA ALA A 61 5.29 -5.62 -2.56
C ALA A 61 3.90 -6.00 -3.03
N THR A 62 3.53 -7.26 -2.79
CA THR A 62 2.13 -7.66 -2.82
C THR A 62 1.52 -7.54 -1.42
N GLN A 63 0.36 -8.16 -1.19
CA GLN A 63 -0.39 -8.14 0.08
C GLN A 63 0.38 -8.63 1.32
N VAL A 64 1.63 -9.05 1.20
CA VAL A 64 2.48 -9.55 2.30
C VAL A 64 2.82 -8.48 3.33
N VAL A 65 2.80 -7.21 2.93
CA VAL A 65 3.09 -6.07 3.83
C VAL A 65 1.93 -5.81 4.81
N GLU A 66 0.73 -6.31 4.50
CA GLU A 66 -0.49 -6.07 5.26
C GLU A 66 -0.46 -6.77 6.64
N ALA A 67 0.19 -7.94 6.75
CA ALA A 67 0.34 -8.66 8.02
C ALA A 67 1.80 -8.74 8.49
N GLY A 68 2.14 -7.92 9.49
CA GLY A 68 3.32 -8.12 10.35
C GLY A 68 4.67 -7.67 9.77
N VAL A 69 4.70 -6.82 8.74
CA VAL A 69 5.93 -6.13 8.31
C VAL A 69 5.99 -4.75 8.96
N ASP A 70 6.99 -4.51 9.80
CA ASP A 70 7.23 -3.20 10.41
C ASP A 70 8.06 -2.33 9.46
N ILE A 71 7.42 -1.55 8.59
CA ILE A 71 8.08 -0.60 7.69
C ILE A 71 7.33 0.74 7.69
N ASP A 72 8.08 1.82 7.50
CA ASP A 72 7.59 3.18 7.55
C ASP A 72 8.17 3.99 6.37
N PHE A 73 7.32 4.31 5.39
CA PHE A 73 7.72 5.03 4.19
C PHE A 73 7.08 6.43 4.12
N PRO A 74 7.78 7.44 3.56
CA PRO A 74 7.20 8.77 3.37
C PRO A 74 6.12 8.81 2.29
N LEU A 75 6.20 7.89 1.32
CA LEU A 75 5.21 7.70 0.27
C LEU A 75 4.82 6.22 0.19
N VAL A 76 3.53 5.96 0.26
CA VAL A 76 2.92 4.67 -0.05
C VAL A 76 2.03 4.86 -1.28
N VAL A 77 2.23 4.02 -2.28
CA VAL A 77 1.40 3.94 -3.48
C VAL A 77 0.76 2.56 -3.48
N ARG A 78 -0.56 2.48 -3.62
CA ARG A 78 -1.29 1.22 -3.51
C ARG A 78 -2.29 1.04 -4.65
N ALA A 79 -2.30 -0.14 -5.26
CA ALA A 79 -3.36 -0.54 -6.17
C ALA A 79 -4.70 -0.61 -5.41
N GLU A 80 -5.78 -0.17 -6.05
CA GLU A 80 -7.13 -0.27 -5.50
C GLU A 80 -7.42 -1.65 -4.94
N GLY A 81 -8.13 -1.68 -3.82
CA GLY A 81 -8.48 -2.90 -3.12
C GLY A 81 -9.58 -2.64 -2.09
N PRO A 82 -9.86 -3.64 -1.24
CA PRO A 82 -10.74 -3.48 -0.10
C PRO A 82 -10.30 -2.32 0.81
N TRP A 83 -11.26 -1.66 1.43
CA TRP A 83 -11.05 -0.49 2.27
C TRP A 83 -10.07 -0.76 3.42
N ASP A 84 -10.21 -1.90 4.09
CA ASP A 84 -9.31 -2.34 5.16
C ASP A 84 -7.86 -2.46 4.66
N ALA A 85 -7.64 -2.97 3.45
CA ALA A 85 -6.31 -3.08 2.88
C ALA A 85 -5.70 -1.70 2.55
N ILE A 86 -6.52 -0.73 2.16
CA ILE A 86 -6.11 0.68 1.96
C ILE A 86 -5.71 1.31 3.30
N VAL A 87 -6.53 1.15 4.34
CA VAL A 87 -6.27 1.66 5.69
C VAL A 87 -5.01 1.02 6.28
N GLN A 88 -4.81 -0.29 6.10
CA GLN A 88 -3.60 -0.98 6.55
C GLN A 88 -2.34 -0.44 5.85
N ALA A 89 -2.42 -0.12 4.56
CA ALA A 89 -1.33 0.52 3.81
C ALA A 89 -1.06 1.94 4.31
N ALA A 90 -2.09 2.71 4.67
CA ALA A 90 -1.95 4.03 5.30
C ALA A 90 -1.13 3.95 6.59
N GLY A 91 -1.34 2.89 7.39
CA GLY A 91 -0.59 2.62 8.62
C GLY A 91 0.91 2.30 8.42
N ARG A 92 1.38 2.18 7.17
CA ARG A 92 2.81 2.06 6.80
C ARG A 92 3.39 3.36 6.25
N CYS A 93 2.58 4.42 6.21
CA CYS A 93 2.98 5.72 5.71
C CYS A 93 3.18 6.69 6.88
N ASN A 94 4.41 7.20 7.04
CA ASN A 94 4.80 8.10 8.13
C ASN A 94 4.31 7.63 9.51
N ARG A 95 4.40 6.32 9.77
CA ARG A 95 3.92 5.65 10.98
C ARG A 95 4.56 6.22 12.25
N GLU A 96 5.83 6.60 12.18
CA GLU A 96 6.55 7.16 13.32
C GLU A 96 6.39 8.68 13.45
N GLY A 97 5.59 9.33 12.59
CA GLY A 97 5.30 10.77 12.68
C GLY A 97 6.52 11.67 12.45
N ARG A 98 7.55 11.17 11.76
CA ARG A 98 8.81 11.89 11.50
C ARG A 98 8.64 13.03 10.49
N LEU A 99 7.62 12.95 9.65
CA LEU A 99 7.24 13.97 8.70
C LEU A 99 5.95 14.67 9.13
N PRO A 100 5.70 15.93 8.70
CA PRO A 100 4.42 16.60 8.94
C PRO A 100 3.24 15.80 8.41
N TYR A 101 3.40 15.14 7.26
CA TYR A 101 2.40 14.28 6.63
C TYR A 101 3.08 13.12 5.90
N GLY A 102 2.43 11.95 5.89
CA GLY A 102 2.72 10.86 4.97
C GLY A 102 1.76 10.93 3.77
N HIS A 103 2.21 10.48 2.60
CA HIS A 103 1.37 10.42 1.41
C HIS A 103 0.96 8.99 1.08
N LEU A 104 -0.33 8.70 1.17
CA LEU A 104 -0.93 7.52 0.55
C LEU A 104 -1.56 7.90 -0.79
N ARG A 105 -1.18 7.22 -1.86
CA ARG A 105 -1.78 7.36 -3.19
C ARG A 105 -2.40 6.04 -3.60
N VAL A 106 -3.71 6.02 -3.82
CA VAL A 106 -4.41 4.86 -4.36
C VAL A 106 -4.52 5.02 -5.88
N PHE A 107 -4.23 3.96 -6.64
CA PHE A 107 -4.32 3.96 -8.10
C PHE A 107 -5.09 2.73 -8.60
N ARG A 108 -5.77 2.89 -9.73
CA ARG A 108 -6.42 1.79 -10.42
C ARG A 108 -5.46 1.20 -11.46
N PRO A 109 -5.12 -0.11 -11.40
CA PRO A 109 -4.44 -0.78 -12.50
C PRO A 109 -5.28 -0.72 -13.79
N GLU A 110 -4.64 -0.69 -14.95
CA GLU A 110 -5.36 -0.63 -16.25
C GLU A 110 -6.14 -1.92 -16.55
N ASP A 111 -5.65 -3.05 -16.05
CA ASP A 111 -6.34 -4.33 -16.14
C ASP A 111 -7.20 -4.60 -14.88
N ASP A 112 -8.27 -5.39 -15.05
CA ASP A 112 -9.17 -5.77 -13.95
C ASP A 112 -8.65 -6.99 -13.16
N SER A 113 -7.33 -7.23 -13.09
CA SER A 113 -6.74 -8.38 -12.40
C SER A 113 -6.75 -8.21 -10.87
N ILE A 114 -7.94 -8.19 -10.30
CA ILE A 114 -8.21 -8.17 -8.86
C ILE A 114 -8.41 -9.61 -8.38
N PRO A 115 -7.73 -10.04 -7.29
CA PRO A 115 -7.94 -11.35 -6.67
C PRO A 115 -9.42 -11.67 -6.46
N SER A 116 -9.83 -12.89 -6.81
CA SER A 116 -11.22 -13.34 -6.74
C SER A 116 -11.74 -13.51 -5.31
N GLY A 117 -13.05 -13.68 -5.18
CA GLY A 117 -13.70 -13.98 -3.90
C GLY A 117 -13.88 -12.74 -3.04
N PRO A 118 -13.78 -12.84 -1.70
CA PRO A 118 -14.04 -11.72 -0.78
C PRO A 118 -13.23 -10.46 -1.08
N TYR A 119 -12.00 -10.62 -1.60
CA TYR A 119 -11.14 -9.49 -1.97
C TYR A 119 -11.74 -8.67 -3.11
N ARG A 120 -12.27 -9.31 -4.16
CA ARG A 120 -12.97 -8.63 -5.25
C ARG A 120 -14.22 -7.92 -4.74
N THR A 121 -15.09 -8.63 -4.01
CA THR A 121 -16.32 -8.03 -3.45
C THR A 121 -16.02 -6.82 -2.58
N GLY A 122 -14.99 -6.90 -1.73
CA GLY A 122 -14.55 -5.77 -0.92
C GLY A 122 -14.01 -4.61 -1.75
N THR A 123 -13.28 -4.89 -2.83
CA THR A 123 -12.78 -3.86 -3.76
C THR A 123 -13.92 -3.15 -4.48
N ASP A 124 -14.89 -3.91 -4.99
CA ASP A 124 -16.06 -3.35 -5.70
C ASP A 124 -16.87 -2.44 -4.76
N LEU A 125 -17.04 -2.83 -3.50
CA LEU A 125 -17.70 -2.00 -2.50
C LEU A 125 -16.93 -0.71 -2.21
N THR A 126 -15.60 -0.78 -2.07
CA THR A 126 -14.76 0.41 -1.93
C THR A 126 -14.93 1.36 -3.11
N GLN A 127 -14.90 0.84 -4.34
CA GLN A 127 -15.08 1.64 -5.55
C GLN A 127 -16.43 2.35 -5.57
N LEU A 128 -17.51 1.66 -5.16
CA LEU A 128 -18.84 2.27 -5.03
C LEU A 128 -18.84 3.41 -4.00
N LEU A 129 -18.24 3.21 -2.83
CA LEU A 129 -18.18 4.23 -1.77
C LEU A 129 -17.38 5.47 -2.21
N VAL A 130 -16.25 5.26 -2.88
CA VAL A 130 -15.40 6.35 -3.41
C VAL A 130 -16.11 7.11 -4.52
N ALA A 131 -16.80 6.41 -5.43
CA ALA A 131 -17.56 7.02 -6.52
C ALA A 131 -18.72 7.89 -6.02
N ASP A 132 -19.33 7.50 -4.90
CA ASP A 132 -20.47 8.20 -4.32
C ASP A 132 -20.10 9.43 -3.46
N ARG A 133 -18.80 9.74 -3.32
CA ARG A 133 -18.26 10.85 -2.48
C ARG A 133 -18.92 10.96 -1.10
N ARG A 134 -19.24 9.82 -0.47
CA ARG A 134 -19.52 9.77 0.96
C ARG A 134 -18.19 9.66 1.68
N ASP A 135 -17.73 10.78 2.23
CA ASP A 135 -16.60 10.81 3.14
C ASP A 135 -16.93 9.92 4.35
N PRO A 136 -16.23 8.77 4.52
CA PRO A 136 -16.48 7.87 5.64
C PRO A 136 -16.12 8.50 7.00
N ASP A 137 -15.33 9.58 7.00
CA ASP A 137 -14.89 10.31 8.18
C ASP A 137 -15.68 11.62 8.40
N ASP A 138 -16.73 11.89 7.61
CA ASP A 138 -17.59 13.07 7.84
C ASP A 138 -18.53 12.83 9.04
N PRO A 139 -18.33 13.55 10.17
CA PRO A 139 -19.13 13.41 11.38
C PRO A 139 -20.60 13.85 11.20
N GLY A 140 -20.97 14.43 10.06
CA GLY A 140 -22.35 14.77 9.69
C GLY A 140 -23.25 13.56 9.38
N HIS A 141 -22.69 12.37 9.14
CA HIS A 141 -23.46 11.20 8.75
C HIS A 141 -24.30 10.56 9.88
N ALA A 142 -23.97 10.83 11.15
CA ALA A 142 -24.67 10.25 12.29
C ALA A 142 -26.05 10.89 12.62
N LYS A 143 -26.49 11.91 11.87
CA LYS A 143 -27.74 12.66 12.18
C LYS A 143 -28.94 12.42 11.26
N ARG A 144 -28.91 11.46 10.32
CA ARG A 144 -30.05 11.19 9.42
C ARG A 144 -30.74 9.83 9.58
N MET A 145 -30.44 9.07 10.64
CA MET A 145 -31.26 7.92 11.07
C MET A 145 -32.09 8.29 12.30
N THR A 146 -33.03 9.21 12.16
CA THR A 146 -34.17 9.37 13.07
C THR A 146 -35.34 9.97 12.30
N MET A 147 -36.47 9.24 12.29
CA MET A 147 -37.76 9.53 11.62
C MET A 147 -37.72 9.44 10.09
N GLN A 148 -38.58 8.67 9.41
CA GLN A 148 -39.95 8.24 9.72
C GLN A 148 -40.14 6.73 9.66
#